data_AF-A0AAD6T645-F1
#
_entry.id   AF-A0AAD6T645-F1
#
_cell.length_a   1.000
_cell.length_b   1.000
_cell.length_c   1.000
_cell.angle_alpha   90.00
_cell.angle_beta   90.00
_cell.angle_gamma   90.00
#
_symmetry.space_group_name_H-M   'P 1'
#
loop_
_entity.id
_entity.type
_entity.pdbx_description
1 polymer ?
#
loop_
_entity_poly.entity_id
_entity_poly.type
_entity_poly.pdbx_seq_one_letter_code
_entity_poly.pdbx_strand_id
1 'polypeptide(L)'
;PAIVDIYSFASKWWTWWVEINPKWRTRMGGVAMRLGKEGEGDWSSVASTGPNGMLNILVCLRWWYDALKGDEGGLAGWKEALEDVNWALERI
;
A
#
# COMPACT_ATOMS: atom_id res chain seq x y z
N PRO A 1 0.26 6.71 -15.98
CA PRO A 1 1.65 6.34 -16.33
C PRO A 1 1.70 4.91 -16.86
N ALA A 2 2.54 4.61 -17.86
CA ALA A 2 2.73 3.24 -18.30
C ALA A 2 3.60 2.48 -17.30
N ILE A 3 3.05 1.44 -16.66
CA ILE A 3 3.79 0.53 -15.80
C ILE A 3 4.32 -0.59 -16.70
N VAL A 4 5.64 -0.65 -16.87
CA VAL A 4 6.32 -1.60 -17.77
C VAL A 4 6.67 -2.91 -17.06
N ASP A 5 6.99 -2.84 -15.77
CA ASP A 5 7.29 -3.99 -14.92
C ASP A 5 6.38 -3.94 -13.69
N ILE A 6 5.39 -4.82 -13.68
CA ILE A 6 4.36 -4.85 -12.64
C ILE A 6 4.88 -5.37 -11.30
N TYR A 7 5.84 -6.29 -11.31
CA TYR A 7 6.42 -6.86 -10.10
C TYR A 7 7.36 -5.86 -9.43
N SER A 8 8.17 -5.15 -10.21
CA SER A 8 8.99 -4.05 -9.69
C SER A 8 8.13 -2.92 -9.13
N PHE A 9 7.03 -2.58 -9.82
CA PHE A 9 6.07 -1.59 -9.32
C PHE A 9 5.45 -2.04 -8.00
N ALA A 10 4.94 -3.27 -7.93
CA ALA A 10 4.34 -3.84 -6.72
C ALA A 10 5.29 -3.79 -5.52
N SER A 11 6.54 -4.22 -5.72
CA SER A 11 7.57 -4.21 -4.68
C SER A 11 7.86 -2.79 -4.18
N LYS A 12 8.06 -1.83 -5.10
CA LYS A 12 8.29 -0.42 -4.74
C LYS A 12 7.10 0.21 -4.04
N TRP A 13 5.88 -0.11 -4.49
CA TRP A 13 4.66 0.39 -3.88
C TRP A 13 4.53 -0.09 -2.44
N TRP A 14 4.79 -1.38 -2.16
CA TRP A 14 4.77 -1.92 -0.80
C TRP A 14 5.84 -1.31 0.11
N THR A 15 7.07 -1.16 -0.39
CA THR A 15 8.15 -0.46 0.34
C THR A 15 7.71 0.95 0.72
N TRP A 16 7.19 1.71 -0.25
CA TRP A 16 6.69 3.06 -0.01
C TRP A 16 5.53 3.08 0.99
N TRP A 17 4.55 2.18 0.83
CA TRP A 17 3.39 2.10 1.71
C TRP A 17 3.81 1.80 3.16
N VAL A 18 4.78 0.92 3.36
CA VAL A 18 5.34 0.62 4.69
C VAL A 18 6.05 1.83 5.29
N GLU A 19 6.84 2.56 4.50
CA GLU A 19 7.59 3.72 4.97
C GLU A 19 6.69 4.89 5.41
N ILE A 20 5.55 5.10 4.73
CA ILE A 20 4.64 6.19 5.08
C ILE A 20 3.64 5.82 6.18
N ASN A 21 3.57 4.55 6.58
CA ASN A 21 2.71 4.10 7.66
C ASN A 21 3.34 4.32 9.05
N PRO A 22 2.51 4.36 10.11
CA PRO A 22 3.01 4.52 11.46
C PRO A 22 3.87 3.33 11.85
N LYS A 23 4.92 3.59 12.64
CA LYS A 23 5.85 2.53 13.11
C LYS A 23 5.14 1.41 13.87
N TRP A 24 4.02 1.70 14.54
CA TRP A 24 3.24 0.71 15.25
C TRP A 24 2.55 -0.31 14.31
N ARG A 25 2.34 0.04 13.04
CA ARG A 25 1.88 -0.91 12.01
C ARG A 25 3.02 -1.75 11.45
N THR A 26 4.26 -1.30 11.46
CA THR A 26 5.34 -2.03 10.79
C THR A 26 5.74 -3.28 11.59
N ARG A 27 5.43 -4.49 11.08
CA ARG A 27 5.95 -5.73 11.68
C ARG A 27 7.36 -6.01 11.15
N MET A 28 8.38 -5.80 11.99
CA MET A 28 9.71 -6.31 11.73
C MET A 28 9.72 -7.84 11.93
N GLY A 29 9.47 -8.61 10.87
CA GLY A 29 9.54 -10.07 10.94
C GLY A 29 9.30 -10.78 9.61
N GLY A 30 10.35 -10.93 8.80
CA GLY A 30 10.38 -11.83 7.64
C GLY A 30 10.50 -11.15 6.27
N VAL A 31 10.76 -11.98 5.24
CA VAL A 31 11.25 -11.68 3.88
C VAL A 31 10.39 -10.68 3.06
N ALA A 32 9.25 -10.26 3.57
CA ALA A 32 8.46 -9.16 3.02
C ALA A 32 7.94 -8.30 4.17
N MET A 33 8.20 -6.98 4.13
CA MET A 33 7.62 -6.04 5.09
C MET A 33 6.10 -6.09 4.99
N ARG A 34 5.43 -6.49 6.09
CA ARG A 34 3.97 -6.52 6.20
C ARG A 34 3.52 -5.55 7.29
N LEU A 35 2.36 -4.94 7.07
CA LEU A 35 1.72 -4.08 8.05
C LEU A 35 0.82 -4.91 8.96
N GLY A 36 1.04 -4.78 10.26
CA GLY A 36 0.18 -5.31 11.31
C GLY A 36 -1.13 -4.55 11.41
N LYS A 37 -2.17 -5.28 11.82
CA LYS A 37 -3.55 -4.79 12.01
C LYS A 37 -4.01 -4.88 13.48
N GLU A 38 -3.11 -5.20 14.41
CA GLU A 38 -3.42 -5.51 15.82
C GLU A 38 -3.11 -4.36 16.80
N GLY A 39 -2.75 -3.17 16.30
CA GLY A 39 -2.40 -2.02 17.14
C GLY A 39 -3.48 -0.93 17.17
N GLU A 40 -3.57 -0.24 18.30
CA GLU A 40 -4.27 1.05 18.45
C GLU A 40 -3.20 2.12 18.68
N GLY A 41 -2.69 2.68 17.60
CA GLY A 41 -1.66 3.71 17.66
C GLY A 41 -2.08 4.96 16.88
N ASP A 42 -1.38 6.06 17.14
CA ASP A 42 -1.69 7.34 16.52
C ASP A 42 -1.39 7.34 15.01
N TRP A 43 -2.41 7.68 14.22
CA TRP A 43 -2.34 7.83 12.77
C TRP A 43 -1.76 9.18 12.34
N SER A 44 -1.59 10.14 13.26
CA SER A 44 -0.95 11.44 12.99
C SER A 44 0.47 11.32 12.44
N SER A 45 1.11 10.18 12.69
CA SER A 45 2.45 9.84 12.21
C SER A 45 2.48 9.25 10.79
N VAL A 46 1.33 9.00 10.15
CA VAL A 46 1.29 8.69 8.72
C VAL A 46 1.85 9.87 7.96
N ALA A 47 2.93 9.63 7.23
CA ALA A 47 3.53 10.62 6.35
C ALA A 47 2.72 10.75 5.04
N SER A 48 1.41 10.94 5.16
CA SER A 48 0.53 11.38 4.08
C SER A 48 0.81 12.86 3.89
N THR A 49 1.89 13.19 3.20
CA THR A 49 2.30 14.57 3.00
C THR A 49 1.20 15.33 2.25
N GLY A 50 0.53 16.22 2.98
CA GLY A 50 -0.48 17.15 2.46
C GLY A 50 -1.93 16.61 2.42
N PRO A 51 -2.90 17.48 2.07
CA PRO A 51 -4.34 17.19 2.14
C PRO A 51 -4.81 16.01 1.28
N ASN A 52 -3.99 15.61 0.30
CA ASN A 52 -4.33 14.59 -0.69
C ASN A 52 -3.52 13.30 -0.53
N GLY A 53 -2.79 13.11 0.57
CA GLY A 53 -1.86 11.97 0.71
C GLY A 53 -2.53 10.62 0.46
N MET A 54 -3.75 10.41 0.98
CA MET A 54 -4.53 9.18 0.76
C MET A 54 -5.10 9.06 -0.67
N LEU A 55 -5.46 10.19 -1.30
CA LEU A 55 -5.95 10.18 -2.68
C LEU A 55 -4.86 9.71 -3.66
N ASN A 56 -3.61 10.10 -3.43
CA ASN A 56 -2.48 9.66 -4.25
C ASN A 56 -2.28 8.13 -4.16
N ILE A 57 -2.54 7.52 -3.00
CA ILE A 57 -2.47 6.06 -2.82
C ILE A 57 -3.52 5.37 -3.68
N LEU A 58 -4.77 5.86 -3.65
CA LEU A 58 -5.86 5.33 -4.47
C LEU A 58 -5.59 5.48 -5.97
N VAL A 59 -5.02 6.61 -6.39
CA VAL A 59 -4.61 6.82 -7.79
C VAL A 59 -3.52 5.82 -8.20
N CYS A 60 -2.51 5.60 -7.36
CA CYS A 60 -1.47 4.60 -7.61
C CYS A 60 -2.04 3.18 -7.71
N LEU A 61 -2.96 2.80 -6.82
CA LEU A 61 -3.66 1.51 -6.89
C LEU A 61 -4.46 1.38 -8.19
N ARG A 62 -5.11 2.46 -8.64
CA ARG A 62 -5.84 2.45 -9.91
C ARG A 62 -4.91 2.21 -11.11
N TRP A 63 -3.77 2.89 -11.16
CA TRP A 63 -2.78 2.68 -12.24
C TRP A 63 -2.20 1.27 -12.23
N TRP A 64 -1.95 0.71 -11.04
CA TRP A 64 -1.51 -0.68 -10.92
C TRP A 64 -2.56 -1.64 -11.47
N TYR A 65 -3.83 -1.45 -11.10
CA TYR A 65 -4.92 -2.28 -11.61
C TYR A 65 -5.01 -2.26 -13.15
N ASP A 66 -4.97 -1.07 -13.74
CA ASP A 66 -5.03 -0.92 -15.21
C ASP A 66 -3.84 -1.60 -15.91
N ALA A 67 -2.68 -1.68 -15.24
CA ALA A 67 -1.48 -2.32 -15.77
C ALA A 67 -1.51 -3.86 -15.71
N LEU A 68 -2.37 -4.46 -14.88
CA LEU A 68 -2.46 -5.93 -14.76
C LEU A 68 -2.92 -6.59 -16.05
N LYS A 69 -3.80 -5.95 -16.84
CA LYS A 69 -4.33 -6.49 -18.11
C LYS A 69 -4.80 -7.96 -18.05
N GLY A 70 -5.25 -8.44 -16.88
CA GLY A 70 -5.68 -9.82 -16.68
C GLY A 70 -4.63 -10.77 -16.07
N ASP A 71 -3.46 -10.29 -15.64
CA ASP A 71 -2.49 -11.06 -14.85
C ASP A 71 -3.08 -11.45 -13.48
N GLU A 72 -3.50 -12.72 -13.35
CA GLU A 72 -4.09 -13.27 -12.12
C GLU A 72 -3.12 -13.27 -10.93
N GLY A 73 -1.82 -13.48 -11.18
CA GLY A 73 -0.78 -13.46 -10.14
C GLY A 73 -0.57 -12.06 -9.58
N GLY A 74 -0.51 -11.06 -10.45
CA GLY A 74 -0.46 -9.66 -10.06
C GLY A 74 -1.74 -9.17 -9.38
N LEU A 75 -2.91 -9.72 -9.77
CA LEU A 75 -4.20 -9.34 -9.21
C LEU A 75 -4.30 -9.69 -7.72
N ALA A 76 -3.74 -10.82 -7.30
CA ALA A 76 -3.70 -11.20 -5.88
C ALA A 76 -2.92 -10.17 -5.04
N GLY A 77 -1.72 -9.78 -5.50
CA GLY A 77 -0.90 -8.78 -4.80
C GLY A 77 -1.54 -7.38 -4.77
N TRP A 78 -2.23 -7.00 -5.84
CA TRP A 78 -3.00 -5.76 -5.88
C TRP A 78 -4.20 -5.78 -4.90
N LYS A 79 -4.92 -6.90 -4.81
CA LYS A 79 -6.04 -7.06 -3.86
C LYS A 79 -5.57 -6.94 -2.42
N GLU A 80 -4.44 -7.57 -2.08
CA GLU A 80 -3.84 -7.46 -0.74
C GLU A 80 -3.53 -5.99 -0.39
N ALA A 81 -2.97 -5.24 -1.36
CA ALA A 81 -2.69 -3.81 -1.19
C ALA A 81 -3.97 -2.98 -1.01
N LEU A 82 -5.01 -3.24 -1.81
CA LEU A 82 -6.30 -2.55 -1.69
C LEU A 82 -6.97 -2.82 -0.33
N GLU A 83 -6.99 -4.06 0.12
CA GLU A 83 -7.56 -4.45 1.41
C GLU A 83 -6.83 -3.78 2.59
N ASP A 84 -5.50 -3.65 2.50
CA ASP A 84 -4.72 -2.96 3.53
C ASP A 84 -4.99 -1.45 3.56
N VAL A 85 -5.09 -0.82 2.38
CA VAL A 85 -5.45 0.60 2.27
C VAL A 85 -6.87 0.86 2.77
N ASN A 86 -7.85 0.02 2.41
CA ASN A 86 -9.22 0.16 2.91
C ASN A 86 -9.25 0.06 4.45
N TRP A 87 -8.54 -0.91 5.01
CA TRP A 87 -8.44 -1.07 6.47
C TRP A 87 -7.86 0.17 7.16
N ALA A 88 -6.88 0.82 6.55
CA ALA A 88 -6.28 2.06 7.04
C ALA A 88 -7.25 3.24 6.95
N LEU A 89 -7.95 3.40 5.82
CA LEU A 89 -8.91 4.49 5.60
C LEU A 89 -10.08 4.47 6.59
N GLU A 90 -10.51 3.29 7.03
CA GLU A 90 -11.55 3.14 8.05
C GLU A 90 -11.12 3.61 9.46
N ARG A 91 -9.82 3.89 9.65
CA ARG A 91 -9.20 4.17 10.97
C ARG A 91 -8.47 5.50 11.04
N ILE A 92 -8.40 6.24 9.94
CA ILE A 92 -7.82 7.59 9.85
C ILE A 92 -8.89 8.64 10.14
#